data_AF-H8L2F1-F1
#
_entry.id   AF-H8L2F1-F1
#
_cell.length_a   1.000
_cell.length_b   1.000
_cell.length_c   1.000
_cell.angle_alpha   90.00
_cell.angle_beta   90.00
_cell.angle_gamma   90.00
#
_symmetry.space_group_name_H-M   'P 1'
#
loop_
_entity.id
_entity.type
_entity.pdbx_description
1 polymer ?
#
loop_
_entity_poly.entity_id
_entity_poly.type
_entity_poly.pdbx_seq_one_letter_code
_entity_poly.pdbx_strand_id
1 'polypeptide(L)'
;MPPERMLAAADALFAAADQPMSVSMDAIAQAAGVGKGTLFRAFGSRDALLDTLWAQRLGVLRTSVEGAHPELGPHAAPQVRAQAFVAALLEFKLAHRHLIRAREAAPQLLRSTHYLWMHEVLQTQLSLAAGLPESVAAYRAHALLASIHIDLLEELMAQGFSPQDLRQHLREHVASMLSPAPAP
;
A
#
# COMPACT_ATOMS: atom_id res chain seq x y z
N MET A 1 14.94 -1.87 -24.30
CA MET A 1 13.50 -2.11 -24.00
C MET A 1 13.08 -1.10 -22.94
N PRO A 2 11.91 -0.44 -23.04
CA PRO A 2 11.44 0.44 -21.98
C PRO A 2 11.20 -0.35 -20.68
N PRO A 3 11.56 0.21 -19.50
CA PRO A 3 11.32 -0.40 -18.19
C PRO A 3 9.88 -0.88 -17.99
N GLU A 4 8.91 -0.17 -18.56
CA GLU A 4 7.49 -0.48 -18.50
C GLU A 4 7.13 -1.89 -19.00
N ARG A 5 7.79 -2.39 -20.06
CA ARG A 5 7.52 -3.74 -20.57
C ARG A 5 8.04 -4.83 -19.61
N MET A 6 9.13 -4.57 -18.91
CA MET A 6 9.64 -5.50 -17.88
C MET A 6 8.74 -5.51 -16.64
N LEU A 7 8.24 -4.33 -16.24
CA LEU A 7 7.29 -4.18 -15.13
C LEU A 7 5.95 -4.84 -15.45
N ALA A 8 5.43 -4.69 -16.67
CA ALA A 8 4.21 -5.38 -17.11
C ALA A 8 4.36 -6.91 -17.11
N ALA A 9 5.52 -7.43 -17.54
CA ALA A 9 5.79 -8.87 -17.49
C ALA A 9 5.85 -9.38 -16.04
N ALA A 10 6.48 -8.62 -15.14
CA ALA A 10 6.52 -8.96 -13.72
C ALA A 10 5.11 -8.98 -13.10
N ASP A 11 4.30 -7.96 -13.36
CA ASP A 11 2.93 -7.87 -12.85
C ASP A 11 2.07 -9.05 -13.31
N ALA A 12 2.17 -9.43 -14.59
CA ALA A 12 1.48 -10.60 -15.13
C ALA A 12 1.93 -11.91 -14.46
N LEU A 13 3.23 -12.08 -14.19
CA LEU A 13 3.74 -13.27 -13.50
C LEU A 13 3.30 -13.33 -12.05
N PHE A 14 3.31 -12.21 -11.32
CA PHE A 14 2.82 -12.18 -9.94
C PHE A 14 1.32 -12.47 -9.88
N ALA A 15 0.53 -11.95 -10.83
CA ALA A 15 -0.89 -12.23 -10.91
C ALA A 15 -1.22 -13.71 -11.18
N ALA A 16 -0.36 -14.41 -11.94
CA ALA A 16 -0.54 -15.81 -12.28
C ALA A 16 0.04 -16.80 -11.25
N ALA A 17 0.82 -16.32 -10.27
CA ALA A 17 1.51 -17.18 -9.32
C ALA A 17 0.68 -17.44 -8.06
N ASP A 18 0.56 -18.71 -7.66
CA ASP A 18 -0.05 -19.10 -6.38
C ASP A 18 0.79 -18.58 -5.19
N GLN A 19 2.12 -18.67 -5.32
CA GLN A 19 3.09 -18.21 -4.33
C GLN A 19 3.97 -17.10 -4.92
N PRO A 20 3.94 -15.86 -4.39
CA PRO A 20 4.74 -14.77 -4.95
C PRO A 20 6.25 -15.02 -4.94
N MET A 21 6.74 -15.85 -4.00
CA MET A 21 8.16 -16.18 -3.87
C MET A 21 8.67 -17.09 -5.00
N SER A 22 7.78 -17.75 -5.76
CA SER A 22 8.19 -18.57 -6.90
C SER A 22 8.58 -17.72 -8.13
N VAL A 23 8.13 -16.47 -8.20
CA VAL A 23 8.44 -15.56 -9.30
C VAL A 23 9.87 -15.05 -9.18
N SER A 24 10.75 -15.58 -10.04
CA SER A 24 12.16 -15.23 -10.09
C SER A 24 12.48 -14.11 -11.09
N MET A 25 13.60 -13.42 -10.90
CA MET A 25 14.12 -12.45 -11.88
C MET A 25 14.36 -13.09 -13.26
N ASP A 26 14.73 -14.36 -13.31
CA ASP A 26 14.98 -15.07 -14.57
C ASP A 26 13.68 -15.34 -15.33
N ALA A 27 12.62 -15.74 -14.62
CA ALA A 27 11.29 -15.89 -15.18
C ALA A 27 10.75 -14.55 -15.72
N ILE A 28 10.94 -13.46 -14.98
CA ILE A 28 10.56 -12.11 -15.42
C ILE A 28 11.33 -11.70 -16.68
N ALA A 29 12.65 -11.92 -16.71
CA ALA A 29 13.47 -11.59 -17.87
C ALA A 29 13.01 -12.37 -19.12
N GLN A 30 12.74 -13.67 -18.96
CA GLN A 30 12.22 -14.52 -20.02
C GLN A 30 10.85 -14.05 -20.51
N ALA A 31 9.90 -13.78 -19.60
CA ALA A 31 8.57 -13.31 -19.94
C ALA A 31 8.60 -11.93 -20.62
N ALA A 32 9.52 -11.06 -20.23
CA ALA A 32 9.77 -9.79 -20.90
C ALA A 32 10.51 -9.95 -22.24
N GLY A 33 11.12 -11.09 -22.53
CA GLY A 33 11.95 -11.26 -23.72
C GLY A 33 13.24 -10.45 -23.68
N VAL A 34 13.82 -10.27 -22.49
CA VAL A 34 15.11 -9.59 -22.28
C VAL A 34 16.13 -10.54 -21.66
N GLY A 35 17.41 -10.28 -21.90
CA GLY A 35 18.48 -10.99 -21.18
C GLY A 35 18.47 -10.65 -19.68
N LYS A 36 18.81 -11.62 -18.83
CA LYS A 36 18.94 -11.47 -17.38
C LYS A 36 19.74 -10.23 -16.97
N GLY A 37 20.91 -10.02 -17.59
CA GLY A 37 21.75 -8.85 -17.31
C GLY A 37 21.10 -7.51 -17.64
N THR A 38 20.14 -7.45 -18.56
CA THR A 38 19.37 -6.24 -18.85
C THR A 38 18.39 -5.93 -17.73
N LEU A 39 17.68 -6.94 -17.22
CA LEU A 39 16.76 -6.79 -16.09
C LEU A 39 17.50 -6.37 -14.80
N PHE A 40 18.61 -7.05 -14.50
CA PHE A 40 19.44 -6.72 -13.33
C PHE A 40 20.08 -5.33 -13.41
N ARG A 41 20.49 -4.86 -14.60
CA ARG A 41 20.97 -3.47 -14.75
C ARG A 41 19.87 -2.43 -14.58
N ALA A 42 18.63 -2.76 -14.94
CA ALA A 42 17.50 -1.85 -14.82
C ALA A 42 16.99 -1.72 -13.38
N PHE A 43 16.93 -2.83 -12.62
CA PHE A 43 16.29 -2.85 -11.30
C PHE A 43 17.21 -3.27 -10.16
N GLY A 44 18.34 -3.92 -10.42
CA GLY A 44 19.28 -4.39 -9.40
C GLY A 44 18.83 -5.64 -8.66
N SER A 45 17.64 -5.63 -8.05
CA SER A 45 17.09 -6.74 -7.28
C SER A 45 15.60 -6.95 -7.53
N ARG A 46 15.07 -8.10 -7.08
CA ARG A 46 13.62 -8.37 -7.10
C ARG A 46 12.85 -7.37 -6.25
N ASP A 47 13.38 -7.01 -5.09
CA ASP A 47 12.73 -6.06 -4.19
C ASP A 47 12.69 -4.66 -4.78
N ALA A 48 13.77 -4.20 -5.41
CA ALA A 48 13.81 -2.92 -6.11
C ALA A 48 12.91 -2.90 -7.35
N LEU A 49 12.78 -4.04 -8.06
CA LEU A 49 11.78 -4.19 -9.13
C LEU A 49 10.35 -4.06 -8.58
N LEU A 50 10.03 -4.75 -7.47
CA LEU A 50 8.73 -4.68 -6.81
C LEU A 50 8.43 -3.26 -6.29
N ASP A 51 9.40 -2.58 -5.70
CA ASP A 51 9.28 -1.19 -5.27
C ASP A 51 8.98 -0.25 -6.44
N THR A 52 9.61 -0.49 -7.59
CA THR A 52 9.38 0.28 -8.82
C THR A 52 7.98 0.02 -9.38
N LEU A 53 7.56 -1.26 -9.45
CA LEU A 53 6.23 -1.64 -9.92
C LEU A 53 5.14 -1.08 -8.99
N TRP A 54 5.35 -1.18 -7.68
CA TRP A 54 4.46 -0.58 -6.69
C TRP A 54 4.36 0.94 -6.85
N ALA A 55 5.50 1.64 -7.01
CA ALA A 55 5.51 3.08 -7.23
C ALA A 55 4.66 3.48 -8.45
N GLN A 56 4.81 2.73 -9.55
CA GLN A 56 4.05 2.96 -10.78
C GLN A 56 2.54 2.79 -10.54
N ARG A 57 2.11 1.74 -9.83
CA ARG A 57 0.68 1.50 -9.54
C ARG A 57 0.12 2.51 -8.54
N LEU A 58 0.91 2.90 -7.53
CA LEU A 58 0.52 3.86 -6.50
C LEU A 58 0.42 5.30 -7.04
N GLY A 59 1.00 5.58 -8.21
CA GLY A 59 1.08 6.92 -8.80
C GLY A 59 -0.27 7.67 -8.86
N VAL A 60 -1.36 6.99 -9.22
CA VAL A 60 -2.70 7.61 -9.28
C VAL A 60 -3.17 8.09 -7.90
N LEU A 61 -2.97 7.25 -6.88
CA LEU A 61 -3.30 7.63 -5.49
C LEU A 61 -2.38 8.77 -5.01
N ARG A 62 -1.08 8.67 -5.30
CA ARG A 62 -0.11 9.72 -4.96
C ARG A 62 -0.52 11.07 -5.55
N THR A 63 -0.84 11.12 -6.84
CA THR A 63 -1.33 12.34 -7.50
C THR A 63 -2.60 12.89 -6.84
N SER A 64 -3.50 12.02 -6.37
CA SER A 64 -4.71 12.45 -5.66
C SER A 64 -4.41 13.04 -4.28
N VAL A 65 -3.44 12.46 -3.56
CA VAL A 65 -3.02 12.91 -2.21
C VAL A 65 -2.22 14.21 -2.24
N GLU A 66 -1.40 14.38 -3.28
CA GLU A 66 -0.53 15.55 -3.47
C GLU A 66 -1.23 16.69 -4.24
N GLY A 67 -2.24 16.35 -5.04
CA GLY A 67 -3.02 17.29 -5.85
C GLY A 67 -4.26 17.86 -5.15
N ALA A 68 -5.15 18.47 -5.93
CA ALA A 68 -6.34 19.18 -5.43
C ALA A 68 -7.57 18.28 -5.22
N HIS A 69 -7.40 17.00 -4.89
CA HIS A 69 -8.55 16.11 -4.65
C HIS A 69 -9.34 16.60 -3.42
N PRO A 70 -10.68 16.71 -3.48
CA PRO A 70 -11.48 17.34 -2.43
C PRO A 70 -11.35 16.64 -1.06
N GLU A 71 -11.19 15.32 -1.06
CA GLU A 71 -11.09 14.51 0.16
C GLU A 71 -9.68 14.00 0.48
N LEU A 72 -8.75 14.02 -0.48
CA LEU A 72 -7.41 13.42 -0.33
C LEU A 72 -6.29 14.46 -0.37
N GLY A 73 -6.55 15.61 -1.00
CA GLY A 73 -5.58 16.66 -1.19
C GLY A 73 -5.19 17.36 0.11
N PRO A 74 -4.17 18.22 0.07
CA PRO A 74 -3.62 18.88 1.25
C PRO A 74 -4.58 19.84 1.95
N HIS A 75 -5.66 20.25 1.29
CA HIS A 75 -6.68 21.16 1.83
C HIS A 75 -7.90 20.45 2.43
N ALA A 76 -8.00 19.13 2.31
CA ALA A 76 -9.07 18.37 2.94
C ALA A 76 -8.95 18.43 4.47
N ALA A 77 -10.09 18.45 5.17
CA ALA A 77 -10.10 18.40 6.63
C ALA A 77 -9.37 17.13 7.12
N PRO A 78 -8.52 17.19 8.16
CA PRO A 78 -7.66 16.06 8.55
C PRO A 78 -8.40 14.73 8.77
N GLN A 79 -9.58 14.75 9.40
CA GLN A 79 -10.42 13.57 9.61
C GLN A 79 -10.90 12.97 8.29
N VAL A 80 -11.41 13.82 7.38
CA VAL A 80 -11.87 13.42 6.05
C VAL A 80 -10.71 12.84 5.26
N ARG A 81 -9.54 13.49 5.32
CA ARG A 81 -8.34 13.06 4.63
C ARG A 81 -7.81 11.72 5.13
N ALA A 82 -7.79 11.49 6.44
CA ALA A 82 -7.40 10.20 7.01
C ALA A 82 -8.33 9.07 6.54
N GLN A 83 -9.65 9.29 6.58
CA GLN A 83 -10.64 8.30 6.15
C GLN A 83 -10.53 7.99 4.66
N ALA A 84 -10.49 9.03 3.82
CA ALA A 84 -10.36 8.88 2.38
C ALA A 84 -9.05 8.18 2.00
N PHE A 85 -7.94 8.52 2.67
CA PHE A 85 -6.64 7.94 2.37
C PHE A 85 -6.60 6.45 2.70
N VAL A 86 -7.09 6.05 3.87
CA VAL A 86 -7.14 4.63 4.27
C VAL A 86 -8.09 3.84 3.37
N ALA A 87 -9.24 4.40 2.99
CA ALA A 87 -10.15 3.77 2.04
C ALA A 87 -9.49 3.58 0.66
N ALA A 88 -8.79 4.59 0.17
CA ALA A 88 -8.08 4.50 -1.11
C ALA A 88 -6.92 3.49 -1.07
N LEU A 89 -6.21 3.37 0.06
CA LEU A 89 -5.21 2.33 0.27
C LEU A 89 -5.82 0.93 0.26
N LEU A 90 -6.98 0.73 0.89
CA LEU A 90 -7.71 -0.54 0.84
C LEU A 90 -8.06 -0.90 -0.61
N GLU A 91 -8.67 0.01 -1.36
CA GLU A 91 -9.03 -0.22 -2.77
C GLU A 91 -7.80 -0.52 -3.63
N PHE A 92 -6.72 0.24 -3.46
CA PHE A 92 -5.45 0.00 -4.12
C PHE A 92 -4.93 -1.41 -3.82
N LYS A 93 -4.97 -1.82 -2.55
CA LYS A 93 -4.47 -3.14 -2.16
C LYS A 93 -5.30 -4.27 -2.73
N LEU A 94 -6.63 -4.17 -2.70
CA LEU A 94 -7.53 -5.17 -3.27
C LEU A 94 -7.39 -5.27 -4.79
N ALA A 95 -7.26 -4.14 -5.49
CA ALA A 95 -7.09 -4.09 -6.94
C ALA A 95 -5.76 -4.70 -7.41
N HIS A 96 -4.72 -4.66 -6.56
CA HIS A 96 -3.38 -5.13 -6.89
C HIS A 96 -2.91 -6.29 -6.01
N ARG A 97 -3.83 -7.06 -5.40
CA ARG A 97 -3.54 -8.06 -4.34
C ARG A 97 -2.29 -8.91 -4.53
N HIS A 98 -2.04 -9.40 -5.75
CA HIS A 98 -0.91 -10.28 -6.05
C HIS A 98 0.44 -9.55 -5.95
N LEU A 99 0.53 -8.33 -6.48
CA LEU A 99 1.68 -7.45 -6.32
C LEU A 99 1.90 -7.10 -4.85
N ILE A 100 0.82 -6.76 -4.16
CA ILE A 100 0.88 -6.37 -2.75
C ILE A 100 1.40 -7.52 -1.90
N ARG A 101 0.86 -8.73 -2.10
CA ARG A 101 1.33 -9.95 -1.44
C ARG A 101 2.81 -10.20 -1.68
N ALA A 102 3.27 -10.04 -2.92
CA ALA A 102 4.68 -10.20 -3.27
C ALA A 102 5.60 -9.23 -2.53
N ARG A 103 5.11 -8.01 -2.29
CA ARG A 103 5.90 -6.92 -1.70
C ARG A 103 5.81 -6.85 -0.18
N GLU A 104 4.67 -7.17 0.41
CA GLU A 104 4.46 -7.17 1.86
C GLU A 104 5.08 -8.40 2.53
N ALA A 105 5.20 -9.52 1.81
CA ALA A 105 5.98 -10.68 2.27
C ALA A 105 7.50 -10.43 2.31
N ALA A 106 7.99 -9.36 1.66
CA ALA A 106 9.42 -9.06 1.61
C ALA A 106 9.91 -8.45 2.95
N PRO A 107 11.17 -8.72 3.34
CA PRO A 107 11.74 -8.13 4.55
C PRO A 107 11.74 -6.59 4.50
N GLN A 108 11.79 -5.96 5.67
CA GLN A 108 11.98 -4.51 5.80
C GLN A 108 10.85 -3.64 5.20
N LEU A 109 9.63 -4.17 5.04
CA LEU A 109 8.45 -3.41 4.58
C LEU A 109 8.31 -2.06 5.29
N LEU A 110 8.45 -2.05 6.62
CA LEU A 110 8.32 -0.85 7.46
C LEU A 110 9.38 0.23 7.17
N ARG A 111 10.49 -0.13 6.51
CA ARG A 111 11.57 0.79 6.12
C ARG A 111 11.49 1.19 4.64
N SER A 112 10.52 0.67 3.90
CA SER A 112 10.36 1.02 2.49
C SER A 112 9.87 2.46 2.34
N THR A 113 10.31 3.14 1.28
CA THR A 113 9.93 4.53 0.99
C THR A 113 8.41 4.70 0.90
N HIS A 114 7.70 3.74 0.29
CA HIS A 114 6.24 3.80 0.17
C HIS A 114 5.55 3.62 1.52
N TYR A 115 6.03 2.70 2.36
CA TYR A 115 5.48 2.53 3.70
C TYR A 115 5.66 3.80 4.55
N LEU A 116 6.87 4.36 4.56
CA LEU A 116 7.18 5.57 5.31
C LEU A 116 6.33 6.75 4.84
N TRP A 117 6.11 6.89 3.53
CA TRP A 117 5.21 7.92 2.99
C TRP A 117 3.75 7.73 3.45
N MET A 118 3.21 6.50 3.39
CA MET A 118 1.84 6.23 3.85
C MET A 118 1.69 6.50 5.36
N HIS A 119 2.73 6.12 6.12
CA HIS A 119 2.79 6.34 7.56
C HIS A 119 2.82 7.83 7.90
N GLU A 120 3.65 8.61 7.22
CA GLU A 120 3.76 10.06 7.41
C GLU A 120 2.43 10.76 7.12
N VAL A 121 1.78 10.45 5.98
CA VAL A 121 0.47 11.03 5.63
C VAL A 121 -0.55 10.78 6.75
N LEU A 122 -0.63 9.54 7.25
CA LEU A 122 -1.55 9.16 8.32
C LEU A 122 -1.20 9.81 9.66
N GLN A 123 0.07 9.77 10.06
CA GLN A 123 0.54 10.37 11.30
C GLN A 123 0.19 11.87 11.34
N THR A 124 0.44 12.60 10.25
CA THR A 124 0.08 14.01 10.16
C THR A 124 -1.43 14.21 10.32
N GLN A 125 -2.26 13.43 9.63
CA GLN A 125 -3.70 13.60 9.72
C GLN A 125 -4.25 13.24 11.11
N LEU A 126 -3.75 12.18 11.74
CA LEU A 126 -4.15 11.78 13.09
C LEU A 126 -3.77 12.84 14.14
N SER A 127 -2.56 13.41 14.02
CA SER A 127 -2.09 14.49 14.88
C SER A 127 -2.99 15.74 14.76
N LEU A 128 -3.26 16.18 13.52
CA LEU A 128 -4.08 17.37 13.26
C LEU A 128 -5.56 17.17 13.61
N ALA A 129 -6.12 16.00 13.35
CA ALA A 129 -7.54 15.74 13.53
C ALA A 129 -7.96 15.68 15.00
N ALA A 130 -7.13 15.06 15.83
CA ALA A 130 -7.52 14.64 17.16
C ALA A 130 -6.68 15.31 18.27
N GLY A 131 -5.78 16.23 17.89
CA GLY A 131 -4.86 16.88 18.81
C GLY A 131 -4.00 15.86 19.57
N LEU A 132 -3.74 14.71 18.95
CA LEU A 132 -3.06 13.60 19.63
C LEU A 132 -1.60 13.93 19.85
N PRO A 133 -1.00 13.47 20.97
CA PRO A 133 0.45 13.46 21.10
C PRO A 133 1.09 12.75 19.90
N GLU A 134 2.22 13.27 19.43
CA GLU A 134 2.90 12.77 18.23
C GLU A 134 3.20 11.26 18.31
N SER A 135 3.63 10.77 19.48
CA SER A 135 3.88 9.35 19.72
C SER A 135 2.62 8.49 19.58
N VAL A 136 1.46 9.00 19.98
CA VAL A 136 0.17 8.31 19.83
C VAL A 136 -0.25 8.31 18.36
N ALA A 137 -0.11 9.43 17.66
CA ALA A 137 -0.41 9.52 16.22
C ALA A 137 0.48 8.56 15.41
N ALA A 138 1.79 8.52 15.70
CA ALA A 138 2.75 7.64 15.04
C ALA A 138 2.41 6.15 15.26
N TYR A 139 2.06 5.77 16.49
CA TYR A 139 1.62 4.39 16.79
C TYR A 139 0.31 4.04 16.08
N ARG A 140 -0.70 4.92 16.14
CA ARG A 140 -1.99 4.69 15.48
C ARG A 140 -1.86 4.61 13.96
N ALA A 141 -0.95 5.37 13.34
CA ALA A 141 -0.65 5.24 11.92
C ALA A 141 -0.13 3.85 11.56
N HIS A 142 0.79 3.28 12.34
CA HIS A 142 1.24 1.89 12.16
C HIS A 142 0.09 0.90 12.34
N ALA A 143 -0.73 1.06 13.38
CA ALA A 143 -1.88 0.18 13.64
C ALA A 143 -2.89 0.20 12.49
N LEU A 144 -3.19 1.39 11.94
CA LEU A 144 -4.08 1.53 10.78
C LEU A 144 -3.49 0.87 9.53
N LEU A 145 -2.20 1.07 9.23
CA LEU A 145 -1.56 0.41 8.10
C LEU A 145 -1.51 -1.12 8.25
N ALA A 146 -1.31 -1.61 9.49
CA ALA A 146 -1.36 -3.04 9.80
C ALA A 146 -2.78 -3.60 9.62
N SER A 147 -3.83 -2.83 9.95
CA SER A 147 -5.23 -3.25 9.78
C SER A 147 -5.65 -3.47 8.32
N ILE A 148 -4.85 -3.00 7.36
CA ILE A 148 -5.05 -3.22 5.93
C ILE A 148 -3.92 -4.01 5.29
N HIS A 149 -3.11 -4.74 6.07
CA HIS A 149 -2.10 -5.64 5.51
C HIS A 149 -2.76 -6.72 4.64
N ILE A 150 -2.19 -7.07 3.50
CA ILE A 150 -2.84 -7.92 2.51
C ILE A 150 -3.18 -9.31 3.05
N ASP A 151 -2.30 -9.90 3.85
CA ASP A 151 -2.55 -11.20 4.48
C ASP A 151 -3.78 -11.17 5.40
N LEU A 152 -3.99 -10.07 6.14
CA LEU A 152 -5.18 -9.88 6.96
C LEU A 152 -6.44 -9.71 6.09
N LEU A 153 -6.35 -8.90 5.04
CA LEU A 153 -7.48 -8.67 4.13
C LEU A 153 -7.91 -9.98 3.44
N GLU A 154 -6.95 -10.78 2.98
CA GLU A 154 -7.22 -12.07 2.35
C GLU A 154 -7.81 -13.09 3.33
N GLU A 155 -7.34 -13.12 4.57
CA GLU A 155 -7.90 -13.95 5.64
C GLU A 155 -9.35 -13.56 5.95
N LEU A 156 -9.64 -12.25 6.09
CA LEU A 156 -11.01 -11.78 6.31
C LEU A 156 -11.92 -12.12 5.12
N MET A 157 -11.43 -11.99 3.88
CA MET A 157 -12.19 -12.40 2.71
C MET A 157 -12.46 -13.91 2.70
N ALA A 158 -11.49 -14.73 3.11
CA ALA A 158 -11.66 -16.19 3.24
C ALA A 158 -12.69 -16.56 4.33
N GLN A 159 -12.82 -15.73 5.37
CA GLN A 159 -13.85 -15.85 6.41
C GLN A 159 -15.23 -15.33 5.97
N GLY A 160 -15.36 -14.80 4.74
CA GLY A 160 -16.63 -14.40 4.15
C GLY A 160 -16.94 -12.90 4.22
N PHE A 161 -16.01 -12.07 4.68
CA PHE A 161 -16.17 -10.61 4.61
C PHE A 161 -16.10 -10.13 3.16
N SER A 162 -17.15 -9.45 2.69
CA SER A 162 -17.13 -8.82 1.37
C SER A 162 -16.22 -7.59 1.37
N PRO A 163 -15.74 -7.13 0.19
CA PRO A 163 -15.03 -5.86 0.09
C PRO A 163 -15.82 -4.67 0.66
N GLN A 164 -17.15 -4.73 0.63
CA GLN A 164 -18.01 -3.71 1.22
C GLN A 164 -17.97 -3.75 2.75
N ASP A 165 -17.98 -4.94 3.35
CA ASP A 165 -17.86 -5.10 4.82
C ASP A 165 -16.50 -4.58 5.30
N LEU A 166 -15.42 -4.92 4.58
CA LEU A 166 -14.07 -4.43 4.88
C LEU A 166 -14.00 -2.91 4.86
N ARG A 167 -14.57 -2.25 3.83
CA ARG A 167 -14.65 -0.79 3.77
C ARG A 167 -15.40 -0.20 4.94
N GLN A 168 -16.54 -0.80 5.30
CA GLN A 168 -17.37 -0.33 6.40
C GLN A 168 -16.64 -0.43 7.74
N HIS A 169 -16.07 -1.58 8.07
CA HIS A 169 -15.34 -1.80 9.32
C HIS A 169 -14.09 -0.95 9.41
N LEU A 170 -13.37 -0.77 8.30
CA LEU A 170 -12.19 0.09 8.25
C LEU A 170 -12.54 1.56 8.53
N ARG A 171 -13.65 2.05 7.97
CA ARG A 171 -14.15 3.41 8.26
C ARG A 171 -14.47 3.59 9.75
N GLU A 172 -15.12 2.61 10.37
CA GLU A 172 -15.42 2.61 11.82
C GLU A 172 -14.13 2.57 12.65
N HIS A 173 -13.16 1.75 12.25
CA HIS A 173 -11.85 1.65 12.89
C HIS A 173 -11.08 2.98 12.83
N VAL A 174 -11.02 3.62 11.66
CA VAL A 174 -10.39 4.95 11.50
C VAL A 174 -11.09 5.99 12.38
N ALA A 175 -12.42 5.99 12.44
CA ALA A 175 -13.17 6.90 13.32
C ALA A 175 -12.82 6.69 14.81
N SER A 176 -12.67 5.44 15.26
CA SER A 176 -12.23 5.17 16.64
C SER A 176 -10.80 5.65 16.91
N MET A 177 -9.89 5.52 15.93
CA MET A 177 -8.50 5.96 16.02
C MET A 177 -8.34 7.49 15.93
N LEU A 178 -9.37 8.20 15.46
CA LEU A 178 -9.46 9.66 15.48
C LEU A 178 -10.10 10.19 16.76
N SER A 179 -10.65 9.33 17.62
CA SER A 179 -11.22 9.78 18.89
C SER A 179 -10.08 10.06 19.90
N PRO A 180 -10.16 11.15 20.67
CA PRO A 180 -9.23 11.36 21.78
C PRO A 180 -9.33 10.18 22.75
N ALA A 181 -8.22 9.81 23.38
CA ALA A 181 -8.27 8.79 24.42
C ALA A 181 -9.25 9.24 25.53
N PRO A 182 -10.09 8.34 26.07
CA PRO A 182 -10.89 8.69 27.22
C PRO A 182 -9.97 9.18 28.35
N ALA A 183 -10.38 10.25 29.03
CA ALA A 183 -9.66 10.72 30.21
C ALA A 183 -9.60 9.57 31.25
N PRO A 184 -8.47 9.41 31.96
CA PRO A 184 -8.28 8.34 32.93
C PRO A 184 -9.28 8.39 34.08
#